data_AF-H2C0W8-F1
#
_entry.id   AF-H2C0W8-F1
#
_cell.length_a   1.000
_cell.length_b   1.000
_cell.length_c   1.000
_cell.angle_alpha   90.00
_cell.angle_beta   90.00
_cell.angle_gamma   90.00
#
_symmetry.space_group_name_H-M   'P 1'
#
loop_
_entity.id
_entity.type
_entity.pdbx_description
1 polymer ?
#
loop_
_entity_poly.entity_id
_entity_poly.type
_entity_poly.pdbx_seq_one_letter_code
_entity_poly.pdbx_strand_id
1 'polypeptide(L)'
;MEAKKVDSKGRIYLGSDFAGKKMYVVRIFDGLFITNNENVAKEVEKSKENFLKEGIEKLFEFLGEPSTEEVKEAVERLRKRKFSSIQT
;
A
#
# COMPACT_ATOMS: atom_id res chain seq x y z
N MET A 1 -14.88 -12.45 9.79
CA MET A 1 -14.87 -11.82 8.47
C MET A 1 -16.04 -12.39 7.68
N GLU A 2 -16.96 -11.56 7.19
CA GLU A 2 -18.06 -12.00 6.34
C GLU A 2 -17.64 -11.87 4.87
N ALA A 3 -17.85 -12.91 4.07
CA ALA A 3 -17.57 -12.87 2.63
C ALA A 3 -18.86 -12.56 1.87
N LYS A 4 -18.85 -11.50 1.05
CA LYS A 4 -19.95 -11.16 0.14
C LYS A 4 -19.58 -11.50 -1.30
N LYS A 5 -20.48 -12.23 -1.98
CA LYS A 5 -20.30 -12.57 -3.40
C LYS A 5 -20.55 -11.33 -4.26
N VAL A 6 -19.65 -11.08 -5.21
CA VAL A 6 -19.82 -10.07 -6.25
C VAL A 6 -20.79 -10.61 -7.31
N ASP A 7 -21.74 -9.79 -7.73
CA ASP A 7 -22.68 -10.19 -8.79
C ASP A 7 -22.03 -10.24 -10.18
N SER A 8 -22.77 -10.71 -11.19
CA SER A 8 -22.27 -10.82 -12.58
C SER A 8 -21.91 -9.49 -13.22
N LYS A 9 -22.26 -8.35 -12.59
CA LYS A 9 -21.95 -7.00 -13.05
C LYS A 9 -20.87 -6.33 -12.21
N GLY A 10 -20.21 -7.07 -11.29
CA GLY A 10 -19.14 -6.52 -10.47
C GLY A 10 -19.60 -5.74 -9.23
N ARG A 11 -20.86 -5.88 -8.80
CA ARG A 11 -21.44 -5.10 -7.69
C ARG A 11 -21.45 -5.87 -6.38
N ILE A 12 -21.26 -5.15 -5.28
CA ILE A 12 -21.38 -5.66 -3.90
C ILE A 12 -22.57 -4.99 -3.23
N TYR A 13 -23.49 -5.77 -2.68
CA TYR A 13 -24.59 -5.25 -1.87
C TYR A 13 -24.12 -4.94 -0.44
N LEU A 14 -24.05 -3.65 -0.12
CA LEU A 14 -23.58 -3.18 1.18
C LEU A 14 -24.63 -3.29 2.29
N GLY A 15 -25.91 -3.47 1.95
CA GLY A 15 -27.03 -3.51 2.91
C GLY A 15 -27.87 -2.23 2.88
N SER A 16 -29.06 -2.30 3.50
CA SER A 16 -30.00 -1.18 3.62
C SER A 16 -29.43 0.02 4.38
N ASP A 17 -28.49 -0.22 5.29
CA ASP A 17 -27.89 0.83 6.14
C ASP A 17 -27.09 1.87 5.35
N PHE A 18 -26.73 1.53 4.10
CA PHE A 18 -26.01 2.40 3.18
C PHE A 18 -26.89 2.94 2.04
N ALA A 19 -28.18 2.58 2.00
CA ALA A 19 -29.10 3.05 0.97
C ALA A 19 -29.24 4.57 0.98
N GLY A 20 -29.13 5.20 -0.19
CA GLY A 20 -29.23 6.66 -0.35
C GLY A 20 -28.05 7.46 0.21
N LYS A 21 -27.07 6.84 0.87
CA LYS A 21 -25.87 7.53 1.35
C LYS A 21 -24.87 7.72 0.22
N LYS A 22 -24.21 8.88 0.20
CA LYS A 22 -23.05 9.10 -0.66
C LYS A 22 -21.87 8.31 -0.10
N MET A 23 -21.36 7.40 -0.91
CA MET A 23 -20.18 6.59 -0.58
C MET A 23 -19.00 7.07 -1.43
N TYR A 24 -17.84 7.16 -0.80
CA TYR A 24 -16.56 7.44 -1.42
C TYR A 24 -15.78 6.14 -1.53
N VAL A 25 -15.29 5.86 -2.74
CA VAL A 25 -14.55 4.64 -3.05
C VAL A 25 -13.14 5.05 -3.45
N VAL A 26 -12.16 4.60 -2.67
CA VAL A 26 -10.74 4.83 -2.90
C VAL A 26 -10.10 3.50 -3.27
N ARG A 27 -9.40 3.46 -4.41
CA ARG A 27 -8.67 2.26 -4.84
C ARG A 27 -7.29 2.26 -4.20
N ILE A 28 -6.95 1.18 -3.51
CA ILE A 28 -5.68 0.99 -2.82
C ILE A 28 -5.15 -0.39 -3.23
N PHE A 29 -4.14 -0.43 -4.10
CA PHE A 29 -3.69 -1.66 -4.77
C PHE A 29 -4.85 -2.37 -5.47
N ASP A 30 -4.99 -3.65 -5.14
CA ASP A 30 -6.00 -4.57 -5.66
C ASP A 30 -7.29 -4.49 -4.81
N GLY A 31 -7.28 -3.67 -3.76
CA GLY A 31 -8.36 -3.46 -2.81
C GLY A 31 -9.16 -2.18 -3.03
N LEU A 32 -10.32 -2.14 -2.40
CA LEU A 32 -11.20 -0.97 -2.35
C LEU A 32 -11.43 -0.57 -0.89
N PHE A 33 -11.11 0.67 -0.56
CA PHE A 33 -11.52 1.31 0.68
C PHE A 33 -12.80 2.11 0.44
N ILE A 34 -13.84 1.82 1.23
CA ILE A 34 -15.17 2.41 1.04
C ILE A 34 -15.58 3.10 2.35
N THR A 35 -15.96 4.38 2.26
CA THR A 35 -16.40 5.17 3.42
C THR A 35 -17.50 6.15 3.03
N ASN A 36 -18.36 6.56 3.96
CA ASN A 36 -19.33 7.65 3.76
C ASN A 36 -18.79 9.02 4.22
N ASN A 37 -17.56 9.09 4.72
CA ASN A 37 -16.92 10.32 5.18
C ASN A 37 -15.94 10.84 4.12
N GLU A 38 -16.22 12.02 3.57
CA GLU A 38 -15.41 12.63 2.51
C GLU A 38 -14.00 13.00 2.96
N ASN A 39 -13.84 13.50 4.18
CA ASN A 39 -12.54 13.92 4.69
C ASN A 39 -11.63 12.70 4.88
N VAL A 40 -12.17 11.61 5.43
CA VAL A 40 -11.45 10.34 5.55
C VAL A 40 -11.08 9.81 4.16
N ALA A 41 -11.99 9.85 3.19
CA ALA A 41 -11.67 9.42 1.82
C ALA A 41 -10.52 10.25 1.21
N LYS A 42 -10.54 11.58 1.41
CA LYS A 42 -9.48 12.49 0.93
C LYS A 42 -8.14 12.24 1.61
N GLU A 43 -8.13 11.97 2.91
CA GLU A 43 -6.92 11.63 3.65
C GLU A 43 -6.35 10.30 3.18
N VAL A 44 -7.19 9.28 3.03
CA VAL A 44 -6.77 7.96 2.52
C VAL A 44 -6.24 8.08 1.08
N GLU A 45 -6.89 8.86 0.23
CA GLU A 45 -6.44 9.10 -1.15
C GLU A 45 -5.04 9.74 -1.19
N LYS A 46 -4.75 10.70 -0.29
CA LYS A 46 -3.43 11.34 -0.17
C LYS A 46 -2.36 10.41 0.41
N SER A 47 -2.76 9.58 1.37
CA SER A 47 -1.84 8.75 2.16
C SER A 47 -1.63 7.34 1.59
N LYS A 48 -2.37 6.95 0.55
CA LYS A 48 -2.32 5.58 0.00
C LYS A 48 -0.93 5.11 -0.41
N GLU A 49 -0.07 6.02 -0.88
CA GLU A 49 1.33 5.72 -1.23
C GLU A 49 2.20 5.49 0.01
N ASN A 50 2.02 6.30 1.05
CA ASN A 50 2.74 6.12 2.32
C ASN A 50 2.28 4.86 3.05
N PHE A 51 0.98 4.56 3.03
CA PHE A 51 0.41 3.36 3.63
C PHE A 51 0.99 2.08 3.00
N LEU A 52 1.23 2.10 1.68
CA LEU A 52 1.95 1.04 0.99
C LEU A 52 3.38 0.91 1.46
N LYS A 53 4.09 2.03 1.48
CA LYS A 53 5.51 2.04 1.83
C LYS A 53 5.71 1.47 3.23
N GLU A 54 4.94 1.96 4.21
CA GLU A 54 4.96 1.45 5.57
C GLU A 54 4.50 -0.02 5.67
N GLY A 55 3.51 -0.42 4.88
CA GLY A 55 3.02 -1.81 4.84
C GLY A 55 4.06 -2.79 4.30
N ILE A 56 4.76 -2.42 3.22
CA ILE A 56 5.85 -3.21 2.64
C ILE A 56 7.05 -3.24 3.59
N GLU A 57 7.41 -2.12 4.20
CA GLU A 57 8.51 -2.05 5.18
C GLU A 57 8.24 -2.98 6.36
N LYS A 58 7.02 -2.97 6.93
CA LYS A 58 6.62 -3.92 7.99
C LYS A 58 6.61 -5.37 7.54
N LEU A 59 6.22 -5.63 6.28
CA LEU A 59 6.27 -6.98 5.72
C LEU A 59 7.70 -7.49 5.59
N PHE A 60 8.63 -6.66 5.12
CA PHE A 60 10.05 -7.01 5.04
C PHE A 60 10.64 -7.24 6.43
N GLU A 61 10.34 -6.38 7.40
CA GLU A 61 10.74 -6.58 8.79
C GLU A 61 10.23 -7.92 9.34
N PHE A 62 8.95 -8.24 9.12
CA PHE A 62 8.36 -9.51 9.54
C PHE A 62 9.04 -10.73 8.87
N LEU A 63 9.42 -10.61 7.60
CA LEU A 63 10.09 -11.68 6.86
C LEU A 63 11.61 -11.76 7.14
N GLY A 64 12.17 -10.83 7.91
CA GLY A 64 13.61 -10.71 8.12
C GLY A 64 14.37 -10.28 6.86
N GLU A 65 13.66 -9.69 5.89
CA GLU A 65 14.25 -9.16 4.67
C GLU A 65 14.88 -7.79 4.94
N PRO A 66 16.01 -7.46 4.28
CA PRO A 66 16.66 -6.18 4.47
C PRO A 66 15.76 -5.04 3.98
N SER A 67 15.75 -3.96 4.74
CA SER A 67 15.05 -2.74 4.38
C SER A 67 15.63 -2.10 3.10
N THR A 68 14.82 -1.25 2.47
CA THR A 68 15.26 -0.51 1.27
C THR A 68 16.54 0.30 1.51
N GLU A 69 16.72 0.86 2.71
CA GLU A 69 17.91 1.65 3.05
C GLU A 69 19.14 0.77 3.28
N GLU A 70 19.00 -0.39 3.93
CA GLU A 70 20.10 -1.35 4.08
C GLU A 70 20.62 -1.85 2.73
N VAL A 71 19.70 -2.11 1.78
CA VAL A 71 20.07 -2.46 0.40
C VAL A 71 20.81 -1.33 -0.29
N LYS A 72 20.34 -0.08 -0.17
CA LYS A 72 21.04 1.09 -0.75
C LYS A 72 22.45 1.25 -0.18
N GLU A 73 22.61 1.17 1.14
CA GLU A 73 23.91 1.26 1.78
C GLU A 73 24.87 0.17 1.32
N ALA A 74 24.38 -1.07 1.18
CA ALA A 74 25.17 -2.19 0.70
C ALA A 74 25.64 -1.95 -0.75
N VAL A 75 24.75 -1.46 -1.61
CA VAL A 75 25.07 -1.11 -3.00
C VAL A 75 26.08 0.04 -3.08
N GLU A 76 25.93 1.09 -2.27
CA GLU A 76 26.89 2.19 -2.21
C GLU A 76 28.28 1.74 -1.72
N ARG A 77 28.32 0.90 -0.68
CA ARG A 77 29.58 0.31 -0.19
C ARG A 77 30.26 -0.53 -1.28
N LEU A 78 29.50 -1.35 -2.01
CA LEU A 78 30.02 -2.15 -3.12
C LEU A 78 30.56 -1.27 -4.24
N ARG A 79 29.85 -0.20 -4.62
CA ARG A 79 30.33 0.76 -5.63
C ARG A 79 31.64 1.41 -5.20
N LYS A 80 31.72 1.94 -3.98
CA LYS A 80 32.94 2.57 -3.45
C LYS A 80 34.15 1.62 -3.48
N ARG A 81 33.96 0.35 -3.08
CA ARG A 81 35.01 -0.68 -3.17
C ARG A 81 35.47 -0.96 -4.61
N LYS A 82 34.53 -1.01 -5.56
CA LYS A 82 34.84 -1.26 -6.97
C LYS A 82 35.65 -0.12 -7.60
N PHE A 83 35.39 1.13 -7.21
CA PHE A 83 36.17 2.28 -7.68
C PHE A 83 37.57 2.36 -7.03
N SER A 84 37.73 1.97 -5.77
CA SER A 84 39.06 1.92 -5.14
C SER A 84 39.98 0.85 -5.73
N SER A 85 39.43 -0.27 -6.22
CA SER A 85 40.21 -1.34 -6.86
C SER A 85 40.63 -1.07 -8.31
N ILE A 86 40.17 0.03 -8.92
CA ILE A 86 40.54 0.42 -10.30
C ILE A 86 41.67 1.47 -10.33
N GLN A 87 42.00 2.07 -9.18
CA GLN A 87 43.06 3.09 -9.05
C GLN A 87 44.42 2.52 -8.59
N THR A 88 44.60 1.20 -8.64
CA THR A 88 45.90 0.52 -8.39
C THR A 88 46.34 -0.19 -9.67
#